data_AF-A0A1F3A9E2-F1
#
_entry.id   AF-A0A1F3A9E2-F1
#
_cell.length_a   1.000
_cell.length_b   1.000
_cell.length_c   1.000
_cell.angle_alpha   90.00
_cell.angle_beta   90.00
_cell.angle_gamma   90.00
#
_symmetry.space_group_name_H-M   'P 1'
#
loop_
_entity.id
_entity.type
_entity.pdbx_description
1 polymer ?
#
loop_
_entity_poly.entity_id
_entity_poly.type
_entity_poly.pdbx_seq_one_letter_code
_entity_poly.pdbx_strand_id
1 'polypeptide(L)'
;MTDAAPIALNPEDLVYIQGYATPPSPKYRPLHALLSAFRLIANKDDTRQVFEVVSSLSRDSGRRLFERFVSTPYGRRVVDEPVKLEEILGDFPRLRTLPAGSFGKAYVDFMDEAGFTPQGLIDAAAEAGVGMKEYPELAEFRRAFTHLEVSHDLWHVITGYGRDPLGEICNLVFTRRQTKNPGLRLIIFMGLSAIKLERWSMPALKAAREAARMGDRVDFLLQHDVEALLKRPLAEVRATLGFIEPAVYNAIPYAEKHSVLRPKVTATQTEREQAKGFAQAA
;
A
#
# COMPACT_ATOMS: atom_id res chain seq x y z
N MET A 1 -18.81 -16.93 -5.87
CA MET A 1 -19.32 -15.93 -6.83
C MET A 1 -20.56 -15.31 -6.22
N THR A 2 -20.41 -14.15 -5.61
CA THR A 2 -21.50 -13.19 -5.46
C THR A 2 -21.11 -12.06 -6.40
N ASP A 3 -21.61 -12.11 -7.63
CA ASP A 3 -21.69 -10.95 -8.50
C ASP A 3 -22.61 -9.95 -7.80
N ALA A 4 -22.02 -9.09 -6.98
CA ALA A 4 -22.66 -7.81 -6.73
C ALA A 4 -22.56 -7.09 -8.07
N ALA A 5 -23.70 -6.91 -8.74
CA ALA A 5 -23.80 -6.03 -9.90
C ALA A 5 -23.02 -4.74 -9.62
N PRO A 6 -22.22 -4.23 -10.58
CA PRO A 6 -21.53 -2.97 -10.38
C PRO A 6 -22.57 -1.95 -9.92
N ILE A 7 -22.29 -1.30 -8.79
CA ILE A 7 -23.17 -0.24 -8.27
C ILE A 7 -23.20 0.80 -9.38
N ALA A 8 -24.29 0.87 -10.14
CA ALA A 8 -24.49 1.89 -11.15
C ALA A 8 -24.44 3.23 -10.40
N LEU A 9 -23.33 3.96 -10.54
CA LEU A 9 -23.22 5.29 -9.97
C LEU A 9 -24.05 6.21 -10.85
N ASN A 10 -25.13 6.75 -10.29
CA ASN A 10 -25.85 7.82 -10.98
C ASN A 10 -25.01 9.10 -10.87
N PRO A 11 -24.91 9.92 -11.93
CA PRO A 11 -24.15 11.17 -11.91
C PRO A 11 -24.54 12.12 -10.77
N GLU A 12 -25.79 12.04 -10.30
CA GLU A 12 -26.32 12.81 -9.17
C GLU A 12 -25.78 12.39 -7.78
N ASP A 13 -25.19 11.20 -7.67
CA ASP A 13 -24.61 10.69 -6.41
C ASP A 13 -23.14 11.12 -6.23
N LEU A 14 -22.55 11.76 -7.26
CA LEU A 14 -21.17 12.23 -7.23
C LEU A 14 -21.03 13.43 -6.31
N VAL A 15 -19.90 13.48 -5.61
CA VAL A 15 -19.55 14.63 -4.76
C VAL A 15 -18.31 15.29 -5.31
N TYR A 16 -18.37 16.61 -5.49
CA TYR A 16 -17.28 17.38 -6.05
C TYR A 16 -16.40 17.97 -4.95
N ILE A 17 -15.09 17.79 -5.09
CA ILE A 17 -14.08 18.34 -4.18
C ILE A 17 -13.11 19.15 -5.04
N GLN A 18 -13.07 20.47 -4.83
CA GLN A 18 -12.20 21.39 -5.58
C GLN A 18 -12.30 21.25 -7.12
N GLY A 19 -13.50 20.90 -7.63
CA GLY A 19 -13.74 20.72 -9.06
C GLY A 19 -13.63 19.28 -9.57
N TYR A 20 -13.07 18.36 -8.78
CA TYR A 20 -12.95 16.95 -9.15
C TYR A 20 -14.13 16.13 -8.65
N ALA A 21 -14.68 15.24 -9.49
CA ALA A 21 -15.72 14.33 -9.06
C ALA A 21 -15.13 13.20 -8.21
N THR A 22 -15.87 12.81 -7.17
CA THR A 22 -15.53 11.72 -6.27
C THR A 22 -16.73 10.80 -6.10
N PRO A 23 -16.53 9.48 -5.88
CA PRO A 23 -17.63 8.57 -5.65
C PRO A 23 -18.38 8.93 -4.36
N PRO A 24 -19.64 8.51 -4.22
CA PRO A 24 -20.37 8.65 -2.96
C PRO A 24 -19.61 7.95 -1.82
N SER A 25 -19.87 8.39 -0.59
CA SER A 25 -19.27 7.76 0.60
C SER A 25 -19.55 6.24 0.59
N PRO A 26 -18.51 5.39 0.69
CA PRO A 26 -18.73 3.95 0.71
C PRO A 26 -19.51 3.57 1.98
N LYS A 27 -20.45 2.63 1.82
CA LYS A 27 -21.25 2.13 2.94
C LYS A 27 -20.36 1.44 3.95
N TYR A 28 -20.54 1.75 5.24
CA TYR A 28 -19.84 1.07 6.33
C TYR A 28 -20.41 -0.35 6.52
N ARG A 29 -19.62 -1.39 6.25
CA ARG A 29 -20.04 -2.79 6.24
C ARG A 29 -19.21 -3.66 7.21
N PRO A 30 -19.36 -3.48 8.53
CA PRO A 30 -18.52 -4.14 9.53
C PRO A 30 -18.68 -5.67 9.56
N LEU A 31 -19.89 -6.19 9.30
CA LEU A 31 -20.13 -7.63 9.24
C LEU A 31 -19.43 -8.27 8.04
N HIS A 32 -19.46 -7.62 6.87
CA HIS A 32 -18.74 -8.08 5.68
C HIS A 32 -17.23 -8.06 5.93
N ALA A 33 -16.72 -6.98 6.53
CA ALA A 33 -15.32 -6.91 6.92
C ALA A 33 -14.92 -8.04 7.88
N LEU A 34 -15.77 -8.37 8.86
CA LEU A 34 -15.49 -9.48 9.78
C LEU A 34 -15.49 -10.84 9.04
N LEU A 35 -16.42 -11.07 8.12
CA LEU A 35 -16.46 -12.29 7.30
C LEU A 35 -15.24 -12.40 6.37
N SER A 36 -14.83 -11.31 5.71
CA SER A 36 -13.61 -11.27 4.89
C SER A 36 -12.35 -11.47 5.73
N ALA A 37 -12.31 -10.93 6.94
CA ALA A 37 -11.25 -11.20 7.91
C ALA A 37 -11.16 -12.69 8.27
N PHE A 38 -12.29 -13.36 8.54
CA PHE A 38 -12.31 -14.81 8.76
C PHE A 38 -11.83 -15.59 7.54
N ARG A 39 -12.20 -15.17 6.32
CA ARG A 39 -11.73 -15.79 5.07
C ARG A 39 -10.22 -15.63 4.90
N LEU A 40 -9.65 -14.46 5.23
CA LEU A 40 -8.20 -14.23 5.21
C LEU A 40 -7.46 -15.10 6.22
N ILE A 41 -8.04 -15.31 7.41
CA ILE A 41 -7.46 -16.21 8.43
C ILE A 41 -7.47 -17.66 7.93
N ALA A 42 -8.55 -18.09 7.28
CA ALA A 42 -8.68 -19.43 6.72
C ALA A 42 -7.78 -19.66 5.50
N ASN A 43 -7.60 -18.64 4.65
CA ASN A 43 -6.71 -18.66 3.49
C ASN A 43 -5.85 -17.40 3.44
N LYS A 44 -4.63 -17.50 3.97
CA LYS A 44 -3.68 -16.39 4.07
C LYS A 44 -3.16 -15.90 2.71
N ASP A 45 -3.32 -16.71 1.65
CA ASP A 45 -2.88 -16.36 0.30
C ASP A 45 -3.93 -15.55 -0.48
N ASP A 46 -5.17 -15.41 0.04
CA ASP A 46 -6.21 -14.58 -0.59
C ASP A 46 -6.10 -13.11 -0.17
N THR A 47 -5.06 -12.42 -0.68
CA THR A 47 -4.77 -11.01 -0.37
C THR A 47 -5.90 -10.05 -0.76
N ARG A 48 -6.81 -10.45 -1.66
CA ARG A 48 -8.03 -9.69 -1.99
C ARG A 48 -8.91 -9.44 -0.77
N GLN A 49 -8.91 -10.35 0.21
CA GLN A 49 -9.68 -10.18 1.44
C GLN A 49 -9.17 -8.98 2.27
N VAL A 50 -7.90 -8.60 2.15
CA VAL A 50 -7.37 -7.39 2.80
C VAL A 50 -8.06 -6.16 2.23
N PHE A 51 -8.18 -6.07 0.89
CA PHE A 51 -8.87 -4.97 0.22
C PHE A 51 -10.35 -4.91 0.61
N GLU A 52 -11.04 -6.05 0.66
CA GLU A 52 -12.44 -6.14 1.10
C GLU A 52 -12.65 -5.64 2.53
N VAL A 53 -11.75 -6.00 3.45
CA VAL A 53 -11.80 -5.53 4.84
C VAL A 53 -11.60 -4.02 4.91
N VAL A 54 -10.56 -3.52 4.24
CA VAL A 54 -10.20 -2.11 4.29
C VAL A 54 -11.30 -1.27 3.66
N SER A 55 -11.76 -1.60 2.46
CA SER A 55 -12.80 -0.85 1.73
C SER A 55 -14.11 -0.80 2.53
N SER A 56 -14.53 -1.93 3.11
CA SER A 56 -15.77 -2.06 3.89
C SER A 56 -15.80 -1.21 5.16
N LEU A 57 -14.64 -0.88 5.70
CA LEU A 57 -14.49 -0.11 6.93
C LEU A 57 -14.03 1.33 6.68
N SER A 58 -13.61 1.66 5.46
CA SER A 58 -12.97 2.95 5.11
C SER A 58 -13.88 4.16 5.35
N ARG A 59 -15.20 4.01 5.17
CA ARG A 59 -16.14 5.15 5.20
C ARG A 59 -15.64 6.27 4.28
N ASP A 60 -15.93 7.51 4.63
CA ASP A 60 -15.50 8.71 3.94
C ASP A 60 -13.98 9.02 4.03
N SER A 61 -13.13 8.12 4.55
CA SER A 61 -11.69 8.40 4.65
C SER A 61 -11.01 8.58 3.30
N GLY A 62 -11.51 7.89 2.26
CA GLY A 62 -10.98 8.02 0.91
C GLY A 62 -11.12 9.44 0.36
N ARG A 63 -12.32 10.02 0.45
CA ARG A 63 -12.56 11.40 -0.01
C ARG A 63 -11.77 12.44 0.78
N ARG A 64 -11.69 12.30 2.11
CA ARG A 64 -10.86 13.20 2.93
C ARG A 64 -9.37 13.10 2.59
N LEU A 65 -8.88 11.90 2.28
CA LEU A 65 -7.50 11.72 1.81
C LEU A 65 -7.30 12.37 0.45
N PHE A 66 -8.24 12.16 -0.48
CA PHE A 66 -8.22 12.78 -1.80
C PHE A 66 -8.22 14.31 -1.70
N GLU A 67 -9.11 14.90 -0.89
CA GLU A 67 -9.16 16.34 -0.61
C GLU A 67 -7.82 16.86 -0.10
N ARG A 68 -7.23 16.18 0.91
CA ARG A 68 -5.90 16.54 1.43
C ARG A 68 -4.83 16.45 0.34
N PHE A 69 -4.89 15.45 -0.53
CA PHE A 69 -3.94 15.23 -1.61
C PHE A 69 -4.01 16.31 -2.68
N VAL A 70 -5.19 16.57 -3.25
CA VAL A 70 -5.39 17.62 -4.26
C VAL A 70 -5.29 19.05 -3.70
N SER A 71 -5.23 19.20 -2.38
CA SER A 71 -4.88 20.47 -1.75
C SER A 71 -3.39 20.81 -1.87
N THR A 72 -2.54 19.80 -2.14
CA THR A 72 -1.09 19.98 -2.30
C THR A 72 -0.71 20.31 -3.75
N PRO A 73 0.37 21.06 -4.00
CA PRO A 73 0.84 21.32 -5.37
C PRO A 73 1.15 20.04 -6.14
N TYR A 74 1.81 19.07 -5.49
CA TYR A 74 2.14 17.80 -6.13
C TYR A 74 0.91 16.95 -6.41
N GLY A 75 -0.03 16.86 -5.46
CA GLY A 75 -1.25 16.09 -5.67
C GLY A 75 -2.12 16.62 -6.81
N ARG A 76 -2.20 17.96 -7.00
CA ARG A 76 -2.82 18.55 -8.20
C ARG A 76 -2.11 18.14 -9.48
N ARG A 77 -0.78 18.28 -9.52
CA ARG A 77 0.01 17.82 -10.67
C ARG A 77 -0.24 16.34 -10.98
N VAL A 78 -0.33 15.48 -9.96
CA VAL A 78 -0.60 14.04 -10.14
C VAL A 78 -1.97 13.76 -10.78
N VAL A 79 -2.97 14.62 -10.58
CA VAL A 79 -4.31 14.39 -11.16
C VAL A 79 -4.55 15.18 -12.46
N ASP A 80 -4.04 16.41 -12.57
CA ASP A 80 -4.21 17.29 -13.74
C ASP A 80 -3.22 16.98 -14.87
N GLU A 81 -1.96 16.68 -14.52
CA GLU A 81 -0.86 16.35 -15.44
C GLU A 81 -0.33 14.96 -15.10
N PRO A 82 -1.14 13.91 -15.34
CA PRO A 82 -1.10 12.71 -14.52
C PRO A 82 0.28 12.06 -14.47
N VAL A 83 0.94 12.21 -13.32
CA VAL A 83 2.20 11.56 -13.01
C VAL A 83 1.92 10.07 -12.81
N LYS A 84 2.37 9.26 -13.76
CA LYS A 84 2.22 7.81 -13.73
C LYS A 84 3.35 7.15 -12.95
N LEU A 85 3.17 7.09 -11.63
CA LEU A 85 4.17 6.54 -10.73
C LEU A 85 4.47 5.07 -11.04
N GLU A 86 3.48 4.31 -11.52
CA GLU A 86 3.64 2.92 -11.95
C GLU A 86 4.61 2.77 -13.13
N GLU A 87 4.65 3.72 -14.06
CA GLU A 87 5.61 3.70 -15.16
C GLU A 87 7.00 4.07 -14.66
N ILE A 88 7.10 5.05 -13.74
CA ILE A 88 8.36 5.50 -13.16
C ILE A 88 9.00 4.41 -12.29
N LEU A 89 8.22 3.78 -11.42
CA LEU A 89 8.68 2.70 -10.53
C LEU A 89 8.80 1.36 -11.25
N GLY A 90 8.07 1.18 -12.36
CA GLY A 90 8.17 0.01 -13.23
C GLY A 90 9.40 0.01 -14.12
N ASP A 91 10.03 1.16 -14.39
CA ASP A 91 11.26 1.24 -15.19
C ASP A 91 12.51 0.82 -14.40
N PHE A 92 12.60 -0.47 -14.08
CA PHE A 92 13.73 -1.05 -13.35
C PHE A 92 15.07 -0.81 -14.05
N PRO A 93 15.20 -0.96 -15.39
CA PRO A 93 16.44 -0.61 -16.09
C PRO A 93 16.91 0.81 -15.77
N ARG A 94 16.03 1.82 -15.87
CA ARG A 94 16.37 3.20 -15.50
C ARG A 94 16.74 3.32 -14.03
N LEU A 95 15.96 2.75 -13.12
CA LEU A 95 16.22 2.82 -11.68
C LEU A 95 17.57 2.20 -11.29
N ARG A 96 17.99 1.14 -11.97
CA ARG A 96 19.30 0.50 -11.75
C ARG A 96 20.47 1.38 -12.17
N THR A 97 20.27 2.35 -13.07
CA THR A 97 21.32 3.31 -13.46
C THR A 97 21.50 4.46 -12.46
N LEU A 98 20.59 4.61 -11.49
CA LEU A 98 20.70 5.65 -10.48
C LEU A 98 21.92 5.40 -9.57
N PRO A 99 22.53 6.45 -8.98
CA PRO A 99 23.69 6.30 -8.11
C PRO A 99 23.46 5.33 -6.96
N ALA A 100 24.49 4.58 -6.58
CA ALA A 100 24.47 3.74 -5.39
C ALA A 100 24.10 4.57 -4.14
N GLY A 101 23.21 4.05 -3.30
CA GLY A 101 22.70 4.76 -2.12
C GLY A 101 21.62 5.81 -2.41
N SER A 102 21.25 6.04 -3.68
CA SER A 102 20.05 6.80 -4.02
C SER A 102 18.77 6.05 -3.61
N PHE A 103 17.69 6.79 -3.41
CA PHE A 103 16.41 6.21 -3.03
C PHE A 103 15.86 5.26 -4.10
N GLY A 104 15.93 5.64 -5.37
CA GLY A 104 15.48 4.79 -6.47
C GLY A 104 16.33 3.54 -6.65
N LYS A 105 17.66 3.63 -6.42
CA LYS A 105 18.52 2.44 -6.43
C LYS A 105 18.16 1.48 -5.28
N ALA A 106 17.96 2.01 -4.08
CA ALA A 106 17.53 1.21 -2.93
C ALA A 106 16.15 0.57 -3.15
N TYR A 107 15.24 1.27 -3.84
CA TYR A 107 13.94 0.72 -4.20
C TYR A 107 14.03 -0.42 -5.19
N VAL A 108 14.76 -0.28 -6.31
CA VAL A 108 14.86 -1.38 -7.27
C VAL A 108 15.59 -2.59 -6.69
N ASP A 109 16.59 -2.38 -5.83
CA ASP A 109 17.27 -3.47 -5.12
C ASP A 109 16.30 -4.21 -4.18
N PHE A 110 15.45 -3.46 -3.46
CA PHE A 110 14.39 -4.02 -2.64
C PHE A 110 13.37 -4.82 -3.48
N MET A 111 13.02 -4.37 -4.69
CA MET A 111 12.12 -5.12 -5.59
C MET A 111 12.77 -6.39 -6.15
N ASP A 112 14.03 -6.31 -6.55
CA ASP A 112 14.82 -7.42 -7.12
C ASP A 112 14.99 -8.55 -6.09
N GLU A 113 15.24 -8.23 -4.81
CA GLU A 113 15.32 -9.23 -3.72
C GLU A 113 14.05 -10.06 -3.55
N ALA A 114 12.90 -9.49 -3.88
CA ALA A 114 11.59 -10.15 -3.77
C ALA A 114 11.13 -10.81 -5.08
N GLY A 115 11.92 -10.74 -6.16
CA GLY A 115 11.60 -11.34 -7.45
C GLY A 115 10.46 -10.66 -8.21
N PHE A 116 10.19 -9.38 -7.93
CA PHE A 116 9.19 -8.62 -8.67
C PHE A 116 9.67 -8.30 -10.08
N THR A 117 8.71 -8.19 -11.01
CA THR A 117 8.97 -7.73 -12.36
C THR A 117 8.34 -6.36 -12.61
N PRO A 118 8.93 -5.53 -13.50
CA PRO A 118 8.30 -4.32 -14.02
C PRO A 118 6.83 -4.53 -14.43
N GLN A 119 6.57 -5.61 -15.16
CA GLN A 119 5.25 -5.92 -15.69
C GLN A 119 4.26 -6.28 -14.58
N GLY A 120 4.69 -7.07 -13.59
CA GLY A 120 3.85 -7.41 -12.44
C GLY A 120 3.39 -6.18 -11.64
N LEU A 121 4.22 -5.14 -11.54
CA LEU A 121 3.83 -3.88 -10.89
C LEU A 121 2.78 -3.12 -11.70
N ILE A 122 2.95 -3.05 -13.02
CA ILE A 122 2.00 -2.40 -13.93
C ILE A 122 0.66 -3.15 -13.94
N ASP A 123 0.69 -4.48 -13.98
CA ASP A 123 -0.50 -5.33 -13.99
C ASP A 123 -1.25 -5.20 -12.66
N ALA A 124 -0.54 -5.21 -11.53
CA ALA A 124 -1.15 -4.98 -10.22
C ALA A 124 -1.82 -3.60 -10.11
N ALA A 125 -1.18 -2.55 -10.64
CA ALA A 125 -1.77 -1.21 -10.71
C ALA A 125 -3.00 -1.16 -11.63
N ALA A 126 -2.99 -1.90 -12.74
CA ALA A 126 -4.10 -1.98 -13.68
C ALA A 126 -5.30 -2.73 -13.08
N GLU A 127 -5.08 -3.76 -12.26
CA GLU A 127 -6.12 -4.51 -11.55
C GLU A 127 -6.79 -3.69 -10.44
N ALA A 128 -6.02 -2.87 -9.71
CA ALA A 128 -6.54 -2.09 -8.60
C ALA A 128 -7.61 -1.04 -9.02
N GLY A 129 -7.58 -0.60 -10.28
CA GLY A 129 -8.52 0.40 -10.82
C GLY A 129 -9.78 -0.14 -11.50
N VAL A 130 -9.95 -1.46 -11.64
CA VAL A 130 -10.97 -2.06 -12.54
C VAL A 130 -12.38 -1.57 -12.25
N GLY A 131 -12.79 -1.47 -10.98
CA GLY A 131 -14.15 -1.04 -10.61
C GLY A 131 -14.46 0.46 -10.84
N MET A 132 -13.45 1.30 -11.09
CA MET A 132 -13.62 2.73 -11.38
C MET A 132 -13.28 3.09 -12.83
N LYS A 133 -12.85 2.13 -13.66
CA LYS A 133 -12.58 2.37 -15.09
C LYS A 133 -13.85 2.68 -15.89
N GLU A 134 -14.98 2.18 -15.41
CA GLU A 134 -16.30 2.34 -16.03
C GLU A 134 -16.89 3.76 -15.87
N TYR A 135 -16.27 4.60 -15.04
CA TYR A 135 -16.72 5.95 -14.71
C TYR A 135 -15.64 6.99 -15.10
N PRO A 136 -15.67 7.52 -16.33
CA PRO A 136 -14.68 8.50 -16.81
C PRO A 136 -14.57 9.74 -15.93
N GLU A 137 -15.68 10.19 -15.34
CA GLU A 137 -15.76 11.33 -14.43
C GLU A 137 -14.93 11.14 -13.14
N LEU A 138 -14.60 9.91 -12.77
CA LEU A 138 -13.77 9.60 -11.60
C LEU A 138 -12.29 9.44 -11.95
N ALA A 139 -11.83 9.90 -13.13
CA ALA A 139 -10.47 9.68 -13.61
C ALA A 139 -9.41 10.20 -12.64
N GLU A 140 -9.58 11.40 -12.10
CA GLU A 140 -8.67 12.07 -11.17
C GLU A 140 -8.66 11.38 -9.81
N PHE A 141 -9.84 11.01 -9.32
CA PHE A 141 -9.98 10.23 -8.09
C PHE A 141 -9.26 8.89 -8.23
N ARG A 142 -9.56 8.13 -9.29
CA ARG A 142 -8.89 6.86 -9.61
C ARG A 142 -7.38 7.04 -9.69
N ARG A 143 -6.89 8.08 -10.38
CA ARG A 143 -5.46 8.36 -10.53
C ARG A 143 -4.78 8.57 -9.18
N ALA A 144 -5.39 9.33 -8.27
CA ALA A 144 -4.86 9.55 -6.93
C ALA A 144 -4.74 8.26 -6.10
N PHE A 145 -5.73 7.36 -6.18
CA PHE A 145 -5.68 6.09 -5.45
C PHE A 145 -4.68 5.10 -6.06
N THR A 146 -4.57 5.02 -7.39
CA THR A 146 -3.50 4.22 -8.01
C THR A 146 -2.12 4.76 -7.61
N HIS A 147 -1.93 6.08 -7.52
CA HIS A 147 -0.68 6.67 -7.05
C HIS A 147 -0.36 6.28 -5.59
N LEU A 148 -1.36 6.29 -4.70
CA LEU A 148 -1.21 5.83 -3.31
C LEU A 148 -0.83 4.34 -3.24
N GLU A 149 -1.51 3.48 -3.99
CA GLU A 149 -1.28 2.03 -3.96
C GLU A 149 0.13 1.68 -4.44
N VAL A 150 0.57 2.29 -5.54
CA VAL A 150 1.92 2.10 -6.10
C VAL A 150 3.01 2.66 -5.16
N SER A 151 2.68 3.64 -4.32
CA SER A 151 3.61 4.18 -3.34
C SER A 151 3.92 3.22 -2.17
N HIS A 152 3.10 2.19 -1.95
CA HIS A 152 3.23 1.28 -0.79
C HIS A 152 4.62 0.65 -0.66
N ASP A 153 5.13 0.08 -1.75
CA ASP A 153 6.41 -0.63 -1.74
C ASP A 153 7.60 0.33 -1.58
N LEU A 154 7.43 1.55 -2.06
CA LEU A 154 8.37 2.63 -1.82
C LEU A 154 8.41 3.01 -0.31
N TRP A 155 7.30 2.87 0.41
CA TRP A 155 7.23 3.19 1.83
C TRP A 155 8.01 2.20 2.70
N HIS A 156 8.11 0.93 2.30
CA HIS A 156 9.01 -0.03 2.95
C HIS A 156 10.46 0.47 2.93
N VAL A 157 10.92 0.94 1.77
CA VAL A 157 12.30 1.38 1.58
C VAL A 157 12.58 2.63 2.40
N ILE A 158 11.71 3.64 2.37
CA ILE A 158 11.97 4.89 3.11
C ILE A 158 11.85 4.71 4.63
N THR A 159 10.91 3.89 5.10
CA THR A 159 10.71 3.61 6.54
C THR A 159 11.73 2.62 7.09
N GLY A 160 12.27 1.73 6.26
CA GLY A 160 13.17 0.65 6.67
C GLY A 160 12.45 -0.62 7.15
N TYR A 161 11.13 -0.72 6.99
CA TYR A 161 10.39 -1.95 7.28
C TYR A 161 10.47 -2.93 6.12
N GLY A 162 10.94 -4.15 6.35
CA GLY A 162 11.04 -5.20 5.33
C GLY A 162 9.70 -5.83 4.95
N ARG A 163 9.75 -6.85 4.09
CA ARG A 163 8.58 -7.67 3.66
C ARG A 163 8.27 -8.86 4.57
N ASP A 164 9.00 -8.98 5.68
CA ASP A 164 8.61 -9.97 6.68
C ASP A 164 7.26 -9.59 7.30
N PRO A 165 6.53 -10.54 7.90
CA PRO A 165 5.17 -10.26 8.39
C PRO A 165 5.09 -9.13 9.42
N LEU A 166 6.12 -8.92 10.26
CA LEU A 166 6.13 -7.78 11.17
C LEU A 166 6.41 -6.47 10.44
N GLY A 167 7.32 -6.50 9.46
CA GLY A 167 7.61 -5.36 8.57
C GLY A 167 6.37 -4.88 7.82
N GLU A 168 5.61 -5.78 7.21
CA GLU A 168 4.32 -5.50 6.56
C GLU A 168 3.33 -4.83 7.51
N ILE A 169 3.18 -5.37 8.73
CA ILE A 169 2.29 -4.77 9.73
C ILE A 169 2.78 -3.38 10.15
N CYS A 170 4.09 -3.18 10.31
CA CYS A 170 4.65 -1.87 10.63
C CYS A 170 4.40 -0.87 9.49
N ASN A 171 4.56 -1.29 8.23
CA ASN A 171 4.26 -0.45 7.08
C ASN A 171 2.76 -0.11 7.03
N LEU A 172 1.85 -1.06 7.29
CA LEU A 172 0.41 -0.78 7.40
C LEU A 172 0.07 0.20 8.53
N VAL A 173 0.76 0.09 9.67
CA VAL A 173 0.60 1.05 10.78
C VAL A 173 1.04 2.45 10.34
N PHE A 174 2.20 2.57 9.69
CA PHE A 174 2.68 3.83 9.12
C PHE A 174 1.68 4.39 8.10
N THR A 175 1.23 3.57 7.15
CA THR A 175 0.23 3.90 6.13
C THR A 175 -1.05 4.43 6.75
N ARG A 176 -1.52 3.81 7.83
CA ARG A 176 -2.70 4.29 8.54
C ARG A 176 -2.49 5.68 9.15
N ARG A 177 -1.30 6.01 9.62
CA ARG A 177 -1.00 7.36 10.14
C ARG A 177 -0.97 8.40 9.03
N GLN A 178 -0.51 8.03 7.83
CA GLN A 178 -0.46 8.92 6.68
C GLN A 178 -1.84 9.13 6.03
N THR A 179 -2.61 8.06 5.86
CA THR A 179 -3.91 8.05 5.16
C THR A 179 -5.13 8.28 6.06
N LYS A 180 -4.98 8.05 7.36
CA LYS A 180 -6.07 8.04 8.36
C LYS A 180 -7.21 7.06 8.02
N ASN A 181 -6.94 6.02 7.23
CA ASN A 181 -7.94 5.01 6.87
C ASN A 181 -8.30 4.13 8.09
N PRO A 182 -9.56 4.14 8.57
CA PRO A 182 -9.98 3.34 9.71
C PRO A 182 -10.01 1.82 9.42
N GLY A 183 -10.16 1.40 8.17
CA GLY A 183 -10.19 -0.01 7.78
C GLY A 183 -8.89 -0.77 8.03
N LEU A 184 -7.76 -0.06 8.00
CA LEU A 184 -6.46 -0.63 8.35
C LEU A 184 -6.39 -1.10 9.82
N ARG A 185 -7.24 -0.57 10.71
CA ARG A 185 -7.23 -0.95 12.15
C ARG A 185 -7.44 -2.44 12.35
N LEU A 186 -8.40 -3.03 11.62
CA LEU A 186 -8.75 -4.44 11.79
C LEU A 186 -7.62 -5.35 11.29
N ILE A 187 -7.06 -5.06 10.11
CA ILE A 187 -5.94 -5.81 9.55
C ILE A 187 -4.71 -5.74 10.47
N ILE A 188 -4.34 -4.54 10.92
CA ILE A 188 -3.23 -4.34 11.87
C ILE A 188 -3.47 -5.13 13.17
N PHE A 189 -4.68 -5.07 13.73
CA PHE A 189 -5.02 -5.78 14.95
C PHE A 189 -4.90 -7.29 14.77
N MET A 190 -5.41 -7.85 13.67
CA MET A 190 -5.32 -9.27 13.38
C MET A 190 -3.87 -9.72 13.18
N GLY A 191 -3.09 -8.98 12.41
CA GLY A 191 -1.67 -9.29 12.19
C GLY A 191 -0.87 -9.30 13.49
N LEU A 192 -1.01 -8.25 14.32
CA LEU A 192 -0.33 -8.19 15.61
C LEU A 192 -0.77 -9.30 16.57
N SER A 193 -2.07 -9.62 16.59
CA SER A 193 -2.59 -10.71 17.41
C SER A 193 -2.04 -12.06 16.96
N ALA A 194 -1.99 -12.31 15.66
CA ALA A 194 -1.45 -13.54 15.10
C ALA A 194 0.04 -13.71 15.43
N ILE A 195 0.85 -12.65 15.28
CA ILE A 195 2.26 -12.65 15.72
C ILE A 195 2.37 -12.93 17.21
N LYS A 196 1.53 -12.31 18.05
CA LYS A 196 1.57 -12.53 19.50
C LYS A 196 1.15 -13.93 19.93
N LEU A 197 0.23 -14.56 19.22
CA LEU A 197 -0.17 -15.94 19.45
C LEU A 197 0.95 -16.92 19.10
N GLU A 198 1.68 -16.66 18.00
CA GLU A 198 2.77 -17.53 17.55
C GLU A 198 4.09 -17.28 18.31
N ARG A 199 4.39 -16.03 18.63
CA ARG A 199 5.62 -15.60 19.31
C ARG A 199 5.37 -14.46 20.28
N TRP A 200 4.84 -14.81 21.45
CA TRP A 200 4.47 -13.85 22.50
C TRP A 200 5.62 -12.91 22.93
N SER A 201 6.85 -13.44 22.99
CA SER A 201 8.05 -12.69 23.39
C SER A 201 8.49 -11.62 22.38
N MET A 202 8.09 -11.74 21.11
CA MET A 202 8.48 -10.78 20.07
C MET A 202 7.96 -9.38 20.42
N PRO A 203 8.79 -8.32 20.35
CA PRO A 203 8.37 -6.95 20.68
C PRO A 203 7.50 -6.29 19.58
N ALA A 204 6.63 -7.05 18.93
CA ALA A 204 5.78 -6.61 17.80
C ALA A 204 4.93 -5.37 18.12
N LEU A 205 4.35 -5.28 19.33
CA LEU A 205 3.59 -4.10 19.74
C LEU A 205 4.48 -2.86 19.93
N LYS A 206 5.75 -3.03 20.33
CA LYS A 206 6.69 -1.92 20.45
C LYS A 206 7.11 -1.44 19.05
N ALA A 207 7.40 -2.35 18.13
CA ALA A 207 7.69 -2.02 16.72
C ALA A 207 6.51 -1.30 16.04
N ALA A 208 5.27 -1.78 16.24
CA ALA A 208 4.08 -1.10 15.72
C ALA A 208 3.89 0.30 16.32
N ARG A 209 4.19 0.50 17.61
CA ARG A 209 4.16 1.85 18.21
C ARG A 209 5.23 2.77 17.65
N GLU A 210 6.42 2.24 17.36
CA GLU A 210 7.48 2.98 16.66
C GLU A 210 7.04 3.41 15.26
N ALA A 211 6.46 2.50 14.47
CA ALA A 211 5.91 2.82 13.15
C ALA A 211 4.81 3.89 13.21
N ALA A 212 3.94 3.82 14.24
CA ALA A 212 2.94 4.84 14.48
C ALA A 212 3.55 6.21 14.79
N ARG A 213 4.58 6.27 15.65
CA ARG A 213 5.28 7.53 15.97
C ARG A 213 5.98 8.10 14.75
N MET A 214 6.63 7.25 13.95
CA MET A 214 7.26 7.66 12.70
C MET A 214 6.22 8.29 11.76
N GLY A 215 5.09 7.61 11.53
CA GLY A 215 4.04 8.10 10.65
C GLY A 215 3.29 9.33 11.15
N ASP A 216 3.30 9.61 12.47
CA ASP A 216 2.76 10.86 13.04
C ASP A 216 3.81 12.00 13.04
N ARG A 217 5.11 11.70 12.90
CA ARG A 217 6.21 12.68 12.93
C ARG A 217 6.57 13.22 11.55
N VAL A 218 6.55 12.37 10.53
CA VAL A 218 6.91 12.78 9.16
C VAL A 218 5.76 13.54 8.50
N ASP A 219 6.12 14.40 7.56
CA ASP A 219 5.18 15.12 6.72
C ASP A 219 4.25 14.18 5.94
N PHE A 220 3.21 14.74 5.32
CA PHE A 220 2.31 13.97 4.47
C PHE A 220 3.05 13.44 3.26
N LEU A 221 3.43 12.16 3.28
CA LEU A 221 4.40 11.63 2.32
C LEU A 221 3.95 11.74 0.86
N LEU A 222 2.65 11.62 0.60
CA LEU A 222 2.06 11.78 -0.72
C LEU A 222 2.20 13.21 -1.28
N GLN A 223 2.52 14.22 -0.48
CA GLN A 223 2.66 15.59 -0.99
C GLN A 223 3.98 15.84 -1.72
N HIS A 224 4.93 14.91 -1.67
CA HIS A 224 6.28 15.11 -2.18
C HIS A 224 6.46 14.51 -3.57
N ASP A 225 7.24 15.20 -4.42
CA ASP A 225 7.59 14.71 -5.76
C ASP A 225 8.49 13.47 -5.67
N VAL A 226 7.86 12.31 -5.81
CA VAL A 226 8.53 11.02 -5.71
C VAL A 226 9.63 10.89 -6.76
N GLU A 227 9.41 11.33 -8.00
CA GLU A 227 10.41 11.21 -9.06
C GLU A 227 11.68 12.01 -8.75
N ALA A 228 11.50 13.20 -8.17
CA ALA A 228 12.62 14.01 -7.70
C ALA A 228 13.34 13.34 -6.51
N LEU A 229 12.60 12.74 -5.59
CA LEU A 229 13.18 12.05 -4.42
C LEU A 229 13.98 10.80 -4.82
N LEU A 230 13.54 10.03 -5.83
CA LEU A 230 14.22 8.80 -6.27
C LEU A 230 15.68 9.04 -6.65
N LYS A 231 16.00 10.23 -7.19
CA LYS A 231 17.36 10.58 -7.63
C LYS A 231 18.29 10.96 -6.47
N ARG A 232 17.75 11.30 -5.30
CA ARG A 232 18.52 11.79 -4.14
C ARG A 232 19.04 10.63 -3.29
N PRO A 233 20.15 10.82 -2.53
CA PRO A 233 20.60 9.86 -1.53
C PRO A 233 19.51 9.53 -0.52
N LEU A 234 19.26 8.24 -0.26
CA LEU A 234 18.20 7.80 0.64
C LEU A 234 18.37 8.36 2.06
N ALA A 235 19.60 8.44 2.56
CA ALA A 235 19.90 9.03 3.87
C ALA A 235 19.49 10.51 3.93
N GLU A 236 19.74 11.26 2.86
CA GLU A 236 19.36 12.67 2.75
C GLU A 236 17.84 12.84 2.66
N VAL A 237 17.16 11.98 1.90
CA VAL A 237 15.69 11.95 1.82
C VAL A 237 15.08 11.69 3.19
N ARG A 238 15.58 10.67 3.90
CA ARG A 238 15.13 10.35 5.27
C ARG A 238 15.35 11.52 6.22
N ALA A 239 16.53 12.14 6.20
CA ALA A 239 16.85 13.29 7.04
C ALA A 239 15.94 14.51 6.73
N THR A 240 15.76 14.82 5.45
CA THR A 240 14.93 15.97 5.00
C THR A 240 13.48 15.81 5.43
N LEU A 241 12.93 14.59 5.30
CA LEU A 241 11.53 14.30 5.62
C LEU A 241 11.30 13.90 7.09
N GLY A 242 12.35 13.92 7.91
CA GLY A 242 12.26 13.66 9.35
C GLY A 242 12.06 12.20 9.74
N PHE A 243 12.40 11.25 8.86
CA PHE A 243 12.37 9.82 9.17
C PHE A 243 13.39 9.49 10.25
N ILE A 244 12.97 8.61 11.15
CA ILE A 244 13.82 8.02 12.19
C ILE A 244 14.15 6.58 11.80
N GLU A 245 15.27 6.06 12.29
CA GLU A 245 15.56 4.64 12.13
C GLU A 245 14.57 3.80 12.96
N PRO A 246 14.00 2.70 12.40
CA PRO A 246 13.11 1.81 13.13
C PRO A 246 13.90 0.89 14.07
N ALA A 247 14.50 1.46 15.11
CA ALA A 247 15.43 0.78 16.02
C ALA A 247 14.84 -0.45 16.71
N VAL A 248 13.56 -0.40 17.13
CA VAL A 248 12.91 -1.55 17.76
C VAL A 248 12.73 -2.70 16.77
N TYR A 249 12.31 -2.40 15.55
CA TYR A 249 12.16 -3.41 14.50
C TYR A 249 13.52 -3.98 14.03
N ASN A 250 14.55 -3.14 13.93
CA ASN A 250 15.90 -3.55 13.55
C ASN A 250 16.58 -4.42 14.60
N ALA A 251 16.28 -4.20 15.89
CA ALA A 251 16.82 -5.01 16.99
C ALA A 251 16.26 -6.44 17.04
N ILE A 252 15.17 -6.75 16.31
CA ILE A 252 14.60 -8.11 16.26
C ILE A 252 15.43 -8.96 15.28
N PRO A 253 15.95 -10.13 15.70
CA PRO A 253 16.78 -10.95 14.82
C PRO A 253 16.06 -11.34 13.53
N TYR A 254 16.81 -11.34 12.43
CA TYR A 254 16.29 -11.66 11.08
C TYR A 254 15.49 -12.97 11.06
N ALA A 255 16.02 -14.03 11.67
CA ALA A 255 15.37 -15.34 11.73
C ALA A 255 14.02 -15.28 12.45
N GLU A 256 13.88 -14.46 13.49
CA GLU A 256 12.63 -14.32 14.22
C GLU A 256 11.57 -13.62 13.36
N LYS A 257 11.93 -12.51 12.70
CA LYS A 257 11.07 -11.77 11.78
C LYS A 257 10.50 -12.67 10.67
N HIS A 258 11.35 -13.53 10.09
CA HIS A 258 10.99 -14.41 8.97
C HIS A 258 10.43 -15.78 9.40
N SER A 259 10.29 -16.05 10.69
CA SER A 259 9.78 -17.33 11.18
C SER A 259 8.29 -17.31 11.51
N VAL A 260 7.73 -16.14 11.78
CA VAL A 260 6.32 -15.98 12.15
C VAL A 260 5.44 -15.94 10.90
N LEU A 261 4.19 -16.38 11.02
CA LEU A 261 3.16 -16.32 9.98
C LEU A 261 3.56 -16.91 8.62
N ARG A 262 4.53 -17.83 8.58
CA ARG A 262 4.98 -18.47 7.33
C ARG A 262 3.81 -19.07 6.56
N PRO A 263 3.68 -18.81 5.25
CA PRO A 263 2.75 -19.55 4.41
C PRO A 263 3.13 -21.03 4.42
N LYS A 264 2.14 -21.93 4.33
CA LYS A 264 2.40 -23.38 4.25
C LYS A 264 2.94 -23.81 2.88
N VAL A 265 3.01 -22.92 1.89
CA VAL A 265 3.45 -23.22 0.51
C VAL A 265 4.56 -22.25 0.07
N THR A 266 5.67 -22.83 -0.37
CA THR A 266 6.93 -22.18 -0.79
C THR A 266 6.92 -21.77 -2.27
N ALA A 267 5.83 -21.20 -2.78
CA ALA A 267 5.82 -20.67 -4.15
C ALA A 267 6.18 -19.18 -4.13
N THR A 268 7.17 -18.80 -4.95
CA THR A 268 7.58 -17.41 -5.20
C THR A 268 6.45 -16.60 -5.86
N GLN A 269 6.49 -15.27 -5.76
CA GLN A 269 5.42 -14.42 -6.32
C GLN A 269 5.29 -14.58 -7.84
N THR A 270 6.42 -14.73 -8.54
CA THR A 270 6.48 -15.04 -9.97
C THR A 270 5.85 -16.39 -10.31
N GLU A 271 6.12 -17.46 -9.53
CA GLU A 271 5.48 -18.77 -9.73
C GLU A 271 3.97 -18.70 -9.50
N ARG A 272 3.51 -17.84 -8.58
CA ARG A 272 2.09 -17.58 -8.34
C ARG A 272 1.44 -16.81 -9.49
N GLU A 273 2.12 -15.82 -10.05
CA GLU A 273 1.66 -15.04 -11.21
C GLU A 273 1.58 -15.91 -12.47
N GLN A 274 2.60 -16.74 -12.72
CA GLN A 274 2.59 -17.71 -13.82
C GLN A 274 1.46 -18.73 -13.67
N ALA A 275 1.26 -19.29 -12.47
CA ALA A 275 0.17 -20.23 -12.21
C ALA A 275 -1.23 -19.61 -12.42
N LYS A 276 -1.42 -18.33 -12.10
CA LYS A 276 -2.66 -17.61 -12.38
C LYS A 276 -2.88 -17.38 -13.89
N GLY A 277 -1.81 -17.05 -14.63
CA GLY A 277 -1.87 -16.89 -16.08
C GLY A 277 -2.22 -18.18 -16.82
N PHE A 278 -1.66 -19.32 -16.41
CA PHE A 278 -2.03 -20.63 -16.98
C PHE A 278 -3.47 -21.05 -16.67
N ALA A 279 -4.00 -20.70 -15.50
CA ALA A 279 -5.38 -21.02 -15.11
C ALA A 279 -6.45 -20.16 -15.80
N GLN A 280 -6.09 -19.00 -16.36
CA GLN A 280 -7.00 -18.17 -17.17
C GLN A 280 -6.95 -18.52 -18.67
N ALA A 281 -5.94 -19.25 -19.11
CA ALA A 281 -5.75 -19.67 -20.51
C ALA A 281 -6.23 -21.11 -20.80
N ALA A 282 -6.73 -21.82 -19.80
CA ALA A 282 -7.27 -23.19 -19.88
C ALA A 282 -8.78 -23.20 -19.62
#